data_AF-A0A848LMT0-F1
#
_entry.id   AF-A0A848LMT0-F1
#
_cell.length_a   1.000
_cell.length_b   1.000
_cell.length_c   1.000
_cell.angle_alpha   90.00
_cell.angle_beta   90.00
_cell.angle_gamma   90.00
#
_symmetry.space_group_name_H-M   'P 1'
#
loop_
_entity.id
_entity.type
_entity.pdbx_description
1 polymer ?
#
loop_
_entity_poly.entity_id
_entity_poly.type
_entity_poly.pdbx_seq_one_letter_code
_entity_poly.pdbx_strand_id
1 'polypeptide(L)'
;MAFAPDGRLFVREQAGILRVIQNGVLLSQPFVTVSTDNQGERGLLGVANARLPWSSPAAPSRSSPPTGFGPTHPLLHPESWRGTLSGRVRPRFPT
;
A
#
# COMPACT_ATOMS: atom_id res chain seq x y z
N MET A 1 6.85 -3.71 -19.42
CA MET A 1 7.67 -4.73 -18.73
C MET A 1 7.83 -4.35 -17.26
N ALA A 2 8.09 -5.30 -16.37
CA ALA A 2 8.37 -5.03 -14.95
C ALA A 2 9.39 -6.02 -14.38
N PHE A 3 10.37 -5.52 -13.63
CA PHE A 3 11.36 -6.34 -12.92
C PHE A 3 10.84 -6.74 -11.55
N ALA A 4 10.93 -8.02 -11.24
CA ALA A 4 10.53 -8.59 -9.97
C ALA A 4 11.71 -8.69 -8.98
N PRO A 5 11.45 -8.58 -7.66
CA PRO A 5 12.51 -8.68 -6.64
C PRO A 5 13.18 -10.05 -6.58
N ASP A 6 12.54 -11.10 -7.08
CA ASP A 6 13.05 -12.47 -7.13
C ASP A 6 13.95 -12.74 -8.35
N GLY A 7 14.29 -11.69 -9.13
CA GLY A 7 15.15 -11.79 -10.30
C GLY A 7 14.44 -12.14 -11.60
N ARG A 8 13.10 -12.23 -11.60
CA ARG A 8 12.31 -12.43 -12.83
C ARG A 8 12.05 -11.12 -13.57
N LEU A 9 11.86 -11.22 -14.88
CA LEU A 9 11.37 -10.14 -15.73
C LEU A 9 10.01 -10.51 -16.32
N PHE A 10 9.00 -9.70 -16.04
CA PHE A 10 7.67 -9.81 -16.61
C PHE A 10 7.56 -9.01 -17.91
N VAL A 11 7.20 -9.68 -18.99
CA VAL A 11 6.96 -9.08 -20.31
C VAL A 11 5.50 -9.23 -20.66
N ARG A 12 4.84 -8.11 -20.94
CA ARG A 12 3.43 -8.05 -21.32
C ARG A 12 3.31 -7.97 -22.83
N GLU A 13 2.35 -8.69 -23.38
CA GLU A 13 1.91 -8.57 -24.76
C GLU A 13 0.52 -7.93 -24.76
N GLN A 14 0.25 -7.07 -25.75
CA GLN A 14 -1.02 -6.33 -25.86
C GLN A 14 -2.24 -7.26 -25.84
N ALA A 15 -2.12 -8.44 -26.46
CA ALA A 15 -3.16 -9.48 -26.53
C ALA A 15 -3.52 -10.13 -25.18
N GLY A 16 -2.98 -9.63 -24.06
CA GLY A 16 -3.33 -10.12 -22.73
C GLY A 16 -2.45 -11.25 -22.21
N ILE A 17 -1.31 -11.52 -22.85
CA ILE A 17 -0.37 -12.55 -22.44
C ILE A 17 0.71 -11.91 -21.56
N LEU A 18 0.90 -12.44 -20.36
CA LEU A 18 2.02 -12.09 -19.49
C LEU A 18 3.00 -13.24 -19.41
N ARG A 19 4.25 -12.99 -19.79
CA ARG A 19 5.32 -13.99 -19.82
C ARG A 19 6.39 -13.65 -18.80
N VAL A 20 7.17 -14.67 -18.46
CA VAL A 20 8.28 -14.58 -17.50
C VAL A 20 9.57 -14.94 -18.20
N ILE A 21 10.56 -14.07 -18.07
CA ILE A 21 11.96 -14.38 -18.33
C ILE A 21 12.61 -14.65 -16.97
N GLN A 22 13.23 -15.82 -16.83
CA GLN A 22 13.95 -16.24 -15.64
C GLN A 22 15.32 -16.77 -16.04
N ASN A 23 16.39 -16.33 -15.39
CA ASN A 23 17.77 -16.71 -15.70
C ASN A 23 18.15 -16.50 -17.17
N GLY A 24 17.65 -15.42 -17.79
CA GLY A 24 17.88 -15.11 -19.20
C GLY A 24 17.07 -15.94 -20.21
N VAL A 25 16.21 -16.85 -19.75
CA VAL A 25 15.40 -17.72 -20.60
C VAL A 25 13.92 -17.33 -20.51
N LEU A 26 13.25 -17.20 -21.66
CA LEU A 26 11.80 -17.01 -21.72
C LEU A 26 11.11 -18.35 -21.45
N LEU A 27 10.26 -18.40 -20.42
CA LEU A 27 9.48 -19.60 -20.13
C LEU A 27 8.45 -19.85 -21.24
N SER A 28 8.30 -21.12 -21.64
CA SER A 28 7.36 -21.54 -22.69
C SER A 28 5.91 -21.30 -22.27
N GLN A 29 5.60 -21.58 -21.00
CA GLN A 29 4.27 -21.39 -20.45
C GLN A 29 4.05 -19.93 -20.03
N PRO A 30 2.95 -19.30 -20.48
CA PRO A 30 2.55 -17.99 -19.98
C PRO A 30 2.32 -18.02 -18.47
N PHE A 31 2.62 -16.91 -17.79
CA PHE A 31 2.32 -16.77 -16.37
C PHE A 31 0.82 -16.55 -16.15
N VAL A 32 0.21 -15.68 -16.97
CA VAL A 32 -1.24 -15.51 -17.02
C VAL A 32 -1.65 -15.08 -18.43
N THR A 33 -2.86 -15.49 -18.81
CA THR A 33 -3.55 -14.99 -19.99
C THR A 33 -4.84 -14.33 -19.55
N VAL A 34 -5.05 -13.10 -20.00
CA VAL A 34 -6.26 -12.32 -19.74
C VAL A 34 -6.93 -12.06 -21.08
N SER A 35 -8.23 -12.31 -21.18
CA SER A 35 -8.99 -11.96 -22.39
C SER A 35 -9.03 -10.44 -22.55
N THR A 36 -8.59 -9.95 -23.71
CA THR A 36 -8.56 -8.52 -24.04
C THR A 36 -8.99 -8.27 -25.47
N ASP A 37 -9.44 -7.05 -25.76
CA ASP A 37 -9.49 -6.51 -27.12
C ASP A 37 -8.15 -5.82 -27.39
N ASN A 38 -7.44 -6.24 -28.43
CA ASN A 38 -6.10 -5.77 -28.79
C ASN A 38 -6.08 -4.74 -29.93
N GLN A 39 -7.22 -4.11 -30.23
CA GLN A 39 -7.30 -3.07 -31.25
C GLN A 39 -6.80 -1.71 -30.72
N GLY A 40 -5.88 -1.08 -31.46
CA GLY A 40 -5.36 0.24 -31.15
C GLY A 40 -4.50 0.24 -29.88
N GLU A 41 -4.87 1.04 -28.87
CA GLU A 41 -4.21 1.07 -27.55
C GLU A 41 -4.97 0.25 -26.50
N ARG A 42 -5.97 -0.55 -26.89
CA ARG A 42 -6.65 -1.48 -25.98
C ARG A 42 -5.79 -2.72 -25.73
N GLY A 43 -5.95 -3.34 -24.58
CA GLY A 43 -5.21 -4.56 -24.22
C GLY A 43 -4.56 -4.51 -22.85
N LEU A 44 -3.51 -5.30 -22.66
CA LEU A 44 -2.72 -5.30 -21.43
C LEU A 44 -1.74 -4.11 -21.39
N LEU A 45 -2.14 -3.04 -20.71
CA LEU A 45 -1.39 -1.76 -20.68
C LEU A 45 -0.48 -1.58 -19.47
N GLY A 46 -0.61 -2.42 -18.46
CA GLY A 46 -0.06 -2.21 -17.12
C GLY A 46 0.18 -3.53 -16.41
N VAL A 47 1.29 -3.61 -15.67
CA VAL A 47 1.49 -4.64 -14.65
C VAL A 47 2.11 -3.97 -13.44
N ALA A 48 1.62 -4.33 -12.25
CA ALA A 48 2.19 -3.88 -10.98
C ALA A 48 2.62 -5.11 -10.20
N ASN A 49 3.89 -5.17 -9.86
CA ASN A 49 4.42 -6.15 -8.93
C ASN A 49 4.58 -5.44 -7.58
N ALA A 50 3.64 -5.68 -6.68
CA ALA A 50 3.69 -5.08 -5.36
C ALA A 50 4.93 -5.58 -4.62
N ARG A 51 5.83 -4.64 -4.29
CA ARG A 51 6.75 -4.79 -3.17
C ARG A 51 6.07 -4.05 -2.03
N LEU A 52 5.60 -4.77 -1.02
CA LEU A 52 5.07 -4.12 0.19
C LEU A 52 6.25 -3.80 1.12
N PRO A 53 6.64 -2.52 1.31
CA PRO A 53 7.47 -2.12 2.43
C PRO A 53 6.66 -1.77 3.68
N TRP A 54 5.33 -1.79 3.63
CA TRP A 54 4.49 -1.55 4.79
C TRP A 54 4.09 -2.89 5.41
N SER A 55 4.77 -3.28 6.49
CA SER A 55 4.10 -4.08 7.51
C SER A 55 2.93 -3.23 7.99
N SER A 56 1.71 -3.71 7.79
CA SER A 56 0.52 -3.08 8.34
C SER A 56 0.69 -2.94 9.85
N PRO A 57 0.87 -1.73 10.46
CA PRO A 57 0.47 -1.59 11.84
C PRO A 57 -1.00 -1.95 11.84
N ALA A 58 -1.34 -2.99 12.60
CA ALA A 58 -2.68 -3.51 12.75
C ALA A 58 -3.70 -2.38 12.58
N ALA A 59 -4.56 -2.48 11.56
CA ALA A 59 -5.79 -1.69 11.58
C ALA A 59 -6.33 -1.85 13.01
N PRO A 60 -6.53 -0.76 13.79
CA PRO A 60 -6.97 -0.92 15.16
C PRO A 60 -8.22 -1.77 15.06
N SER A 61 -8.17 -2.99 15.64
CA SER A 61 -9.39 -3.75 15.85
C SER A 61 -10.28 -2.76 16.56
N ARG A 62 -11.45 -2.49 15.98
CA ARG A 62 -12.39 -1.50 16.47
C ARG A 62 -12.81 -1.99 17.86
N SER A 63 -12.01 -1.67 18.86
CA SER A 63 -12.26 -2.02 20.25
C SER A 63 -13.55 -1.29 20.58
N SER A 64 -14.47 -2.09 21.08
CA SER A 64 -15.88 -1.82 21.28
C SER A 64 -16.17 -0.40 21.78
N PRO A 65 -17.31 0.20 21.40
CA PRO A 65 -17.71 1.48 21.97
C PRO A 65 -17.72 1.36 23.50
N PRO A 66 -17.25 2.38 24.26
CA PRO A 66 -17.29 2.34 25.70
C PRO A 66 -18.76 2.24 26.16
N THR A 67 -19.13 1.09 26.72
CA THR A 67 -20.39 0.93 27.45
C THR A 67 -20.28 1.76 28.73
N GLY A 68 -20.75 3.00 28.70
CA GLY A 68 -20.63 3.88 29.84
C GLY A 68 -21.23 5.26 29.63
N PHE A 69 -22.53 5.31 29.30
CA PHE A 69 -23.31 6.53 29.56
C PHE A 69 -23.61 6.58 31.07
N GLY A 70 -22.93 7.47 31.78
CA GLY A 70 -23.20 7.88 33.17
C GLY A 70 -22.99 9.41 33.29
N PRO A 71 -23.72 10.11 34.15
CA PRO A 71 -24.31 11.41 33.82
C PRO A 71 -23.35 12.62 33.92
N THR A 72 -23.58 13.54 32.98
CA THR A 72 -23.37 14.98 32.95
C THR A 72 -22.41 15.60 33.98
N HIS A 73 -21.22 15.99 33.53
CA HIS A 73 -20.55 17.20 34.01
C HIS A 73 -20.40 18.17 32.82
N PRO A 74 -20.94 19.41 32.89
CA PRO A 74 -20.71 20.40 31.86
C PRO A 74 -19.30 20.97 32.05
N LEU A 75 -18.68 21.44 30.96
CA LEU A 75 -17.36 22.09 30.86
C LEU A 75 -16.19 21.18 30.46
N LEU A 76 -16.22 20.63 29.25
CA LEU A 76 -15.01 20.45 28.45
C LEU A 76 -15.24 20.97 27.02
N HIS A 77 -14.48 21.99 26.68
CA HIS A 77 -14.42 22.66 25.37
C HIS A 77 -13.78 21.71 24.33
N PRO A 78 -14.20 21.71 23.05
CA PRO A 78 -13.78 20.70 22.08
C PRO A 78 -12.39 20.99 21.49
N GLU A 79 -11.30 20.78 22.24
CA GLU A 79 -9.93 20.98 21.73
C GLU A 79 -8.90 19.92 22.15
N SER A 80 -9.30 18.68 22.47
CA SER A 80 -8.35 17.63 22.86
C SER A 80 -7.79 16.78 21.69
N TRP A 81 -7.90 17.25 20.44
CA TRP A 81 -7.49 16.51 19.24
C TRP A 81 -6.41 17.24 18.44
N ARG A 82 -5.27 17.60 19.06
CA ARG A 82 -4.05 17.96 18.32
C ARG A 82 -2.76 17.63 19.07
N GLY A 83 -2.02 16.67 18.51
CA GLY A 83 -0.59 16.84 18.25
C GLY A 83 0.38 16.37 19.33
N THR A 84 0.86 15.12 19.20
CA THR A 84 2.19 14.75 19.71
C THR A 84 3.10 14.41 18.53
N LEU A 85 3.61 15.44 17.85
CA LEU A 85 4.76 15.32 16.97
C LEU A 85 5.97 15.88 17.71
N SER A 86 6.97 15.01 17.87
CA SER A 86 8.28 15.23 18.47
C SER A 86 8.91 16.57 18.10
N GLY A 87 9.35 17.32 19.12
CA GLY A 87 10.21 18.48 18.96
C GLY A 87 11.00 18.74 20.24
N ARG A 88 12.17 18.10 20.36
CA ARG A 88 13.10 18.20 21.49
C ARG A 88 13.97 19.46 21.30
N VAL A 89 13.78 20.52 22.09
CA VAL A 89 14.75 21.63 22.21
C VAL A 89 14.97 21.96 23.69
N ARG A 90 16.25 22.11 24.04
CA ARG A 90 16.85 22.11 25.39
C ARG A 90 16.63 23.42 26.18
N PRO A 91 16.80 23.41 27.52
CA PRO A 91 16.39 24.51 28.39
C PRO A 91 17.44 25.64 28.42
N ARG A 92 16.99 26.88 28.65
CA ARG A 92 17.84 28.00 29.04
C ARG A 92 17.33 28.56 30.37
N PHE A 93 18.10 28.38 31.44
CA PHE A 93 17.94 29.02 32.76
C PHE A 93 18.84 30.31 32.81
N PRO A 94 18.88 31.11 33.90
CA PRO A 94 18.18 32.39 34.04
C PRO A 94 19.16 33.57 34.28
N THR A 95 18.63 34.80 34.42
CA THR A 95 18.95 35.68 35.57
C THR A 95 17.81 36.67 35.76
#